data_AF-A0A815V3I5-F1
#
_entry.id   AF-A0A815V3I5-F1
#
_cell.length_a   1.000
_cell.length_b   1.000
_cell.length_c   1.000
_cell.angle_alpha   90.00
_cell.angle_beta   90.00
_cell.angle_gamma   90.00
#
_symmetry.space_group_name_H-M   'P 1'
#
loop_
_entity.id
_entity.type
_entity.pdbx_description
1 polymer ?
#
loop_
_entity_poly.entity_id
_entity_poly.type
_entity_poly.pdbx_seq_one_letter_code
_entity_poly.pdbx_strand_id
1 'polypeptide(L)'
;MANGDTVDFKIAAFQKFKSLEWDYFQSLSDDKKKLLSPDGRLKNYNPFHLLEYGEILATLFGIKPCTLLAHYVMHDYATGLVEKALKPIFDEFQLEKEGFELWKLKPPLTEDYKGGWIFANKKHERYSLVKQTFTTNSSSINMIDIGGALGYPLPYGEYTIQYIDETESKERNACCVPMVEYTVGEGNFGTIIRHFDQYSTLWKKLGRNLTIDFSEHPSLEKWFMDIKNGQI
;
A
#
# COMPACT_ATOMS: atom_id res chain seq x y z
N MET A 1 -0.65 -31.45 3.20
CA MET A 1 0.40 -31.16 2.21
C MET A 1 -0.07 -30.05 1.25
N ALA A 2 -0.40 -28.85 1.74
CA ALA A 2 -1.04 -27.78 0.93
C ALA A 2 -0.44 -26.36 1.13
N ASN A 3 0.69 -26.25 1.83
CA ASN A 3 1.29 -24.94 2.18
C ASN A 3 2.45 -24.51 1.26
N GLY A 4 2.96 -25.37 0.38
CA GLY A 4 4.02 -25.02 -0.58
C GLY A 4 3.47 -24.25 -1.77
N ASP A 5 2.57 -24.90 -2.51
CA ASP A 5 1.98 -24.38 -3.75
C ASP A 5 1.25 -23.02 -3.57
N THR A 6 0.71 -22.78 -2.37
CA THR A 6 -0.02 -21.53 -2.04
C THR A 6 0.88 -20.33 -1.77
N VAL A 7 2.12 -20.55 -1.31
CA VAL A 7 3.10 -19.47 -1.12
C VAL A 7 3.73 -19.09 -2.46
N ASP A 8 3.99 -20.08 -3.31
CA ASP A 8 4.72 -19.90 -4.55
C ASP A 8 3.94 -19.07 -5.58
N PHE A 9 2.62 -19.28 -5.71
CA PHE A 9 1.83 -18.47 -6.65
C PHE A 9 1.73 -17.00 -6.21
N LYS A 10 1.64 -16.72 -4.90
CA LYS A 10 1.54 -15.34 -4.39
C LYS A 10 2.83 -14.57 -4.65
N ILE A 11 3.97 -15.23 -4.49
CA ILE A 11 5.27 -14.65 -4.82
C ILE A 11 5.36 -14.40 -6.33
N ALA A 12 4.94 -15.37 -7.17
CA ALA A 12 4.95 -15.19 -8.62
C ALA A 12 4.02 -14.05 -9.08
N ALA A 13 2.79 -13.98 -8.55
CA ALA A 13 1.84 -12.91 -8.82
C ALA A 13 2.38 -11.54 -8.40
N PHE A 14 3.00 -11.48 -7.22
CA PHE A 14 3.67 -10.28 -6.72
C PHE A 14 4.81 -9.82 -7.63
N GLN A 15 5.73 -10.71 -8.02
CA GLN A 15 6.87 -10.33 -8.87
C GLN A 15 6.41 -9.84 -10.24
N LYS A 16 5.38 -10.49 -10.80
CA LYS A 16 4.77 -10.05 -12.05
C LYS A 16 4.10 -8.67 -11.90
N PHE A 17 3.33 -8.45 -10.82
CA PHE A 17 2.74 -7.15 -10.54
C PHE A 17 3.80 -6.06 -10.45
N LYS A 18 4.84 -6.27 -9.65
CA LYS A 18 5.94 -5.30 -9.45
C LYS A 18 6.60 -4.91 -10.78
N SER A 19 6.83 -5.88 -11.67
CA SER A 19 7.35 -5.60 -13.01
C SER A 19 6.38 -4.76 -13.84
N LEU A 20 5.10 -5.15 -13.90
CA LEU A 20 4.10 -4.47 -14.71
C LEU A 20 3.77 -3.06 -14.19
N GLU A 21 3.80 -2.87 -12.88
CA GLU A 21 3.66 -1.57 -12.24
C GLU A 21 4.80 -0.63 -12.65
N TRP A 22 6.04 -1.11 -12.58
CA TRP A 22 7.19 -0.35 -13.03
C TRP A 22 7.06 0.05 -14.51
N ASP A 23 6.73 -0.91 -15.38
CA ASP A 23 6.55 -0.68 -16.81
C ASP A 23 5.43 0.34 -17.09
N TYR A 24 4.32 0.27 -16.33
CA TYR A 24 3.23 1.24 -16.42
C TYR A 24 3.74 2.66 -16.16
N PHE A 25 4.44 2.89 -15.05
CA PHE A 25 4.97 4.21 -14.71
C PHE A 25 6.00 4.72 -15.72
N GLN A 26 6.87 3.85 -16.22
CA GLN A 26 7.82 4.23 -17.28
C GLN A 26 7.12 4.62 -18.58
N SER A 27 6.01 3.95 -18.91
CA SER A 27 5.23 4.17 -20.15
C SER A 27 4.35 5.42 -20.15
N LEU A 28 4.18 6.10 -19.00
CA LEU A 28 3.35 7.31 -18.92
C LEU A 28 3.88 8.41 -19.85
N SER A 29 2.95 9.15 -20.45
CA SER A 29 3.28 10.35 -21.23
C SER A 29 3.86 11.44 -20.33
N ASP A 30 4.64 12.35 -20.92
CA ASP A 30 5.25 13.47 -20.19
C ASP A 30 4.22 14.32 -19.45
N ASP A 31 3.02 14.51 -20.02
CA ASP A 31 1.96 15.29 -19.36
C ASP A 31 1.44 14.57 -18.11
N LYS A 32 1.28 13.24 -18.15
CA LYS A 32 0.92 12.46 -16.97
C LYS A 32 2.04 12.46 -15.93
N LYS A 33 3.30 12.32 -16.36
CA LYS A 33 4.47 12.41 -15.48
C LYS A 33 4.54 13.78 -14.79
N LYS A 34 4.29 14.88 -15.51
CA LYS A 34 4.20 16.23 -14.92
C LYS A 34 3.08 16.33 -13.87
N LEU A 35 1.89 15.78 -14.14
CA LEU A 35 0.78 15.78 -13.16
C LEU A 35 1.12 15.04 -11.87
N LEU A 36 1.98 14.02 -11.95
CA LEU A 36 2.44 13.21 -10.82
C LEU A 36 3.72 13.77 -10.17
N SER A 37 4.31 14.83 -10.72
CA SER A 37 5.45 15.50 -10.12
C SER A 37 4.99 16.48 -9.03
N PRO A 38 5.70 16.59 -7.89
CA PRO A 38 5.31 17.49 -6.79
C PRO A 38 5.12 18.96 -7.17
N ASP A 39 5.87 19.45 -8.18
CA ASP A 39 5.82 20.83 -8.65
C ASP A 39 5.35 20.98 -10.11
N GLY A 40 4.76 19.92 -10.68
CA GLY A 40 4.30 19.92 -12.08
C GLY A 40 5.43 19.81 -13.12
N ARG A 41 6.69 19.60 -12.71
CA ARG A 41 7.84 19.57 -13.62
C ARG A 41 8.32 18.16 -13.89
N LEU A 42 8.49 17.83 -15.17
CA LEU A 42 8.94 16.50 -15.62
C LEU A 42 10.26 16.06 -14.99
N LYS A 43 11.21 16.97 -14.81
CA LYS A 43 12.52 16.66 -14.20
C LYS A 43 12.44 16.16 -12.75
N ASN A 44 11.34 16.46 -12.06
CA ASN A 44 11.09 16.06 -10.68
C ASN A 44 10.13 14.86 -10.61
N TYR A 45 9.78 14.26 -11.74
CA TYR A 45 9.00 13.04 -11.77
C TYR A 45 9.83 11.91 -11.13
N ASN A 46 9.31 11.35 -10.05
CA ASN A 46 9.93 10.25 -9.35
C ASN A 46 8.90 9.11 -9.14
N PRO A 47 8.92 8.06 -9.97
CA PRO A 47 7.97 6.96 -9.86
C PRO A 47 8.14 6.14 -8.58
N PHE A 48 9.28 6.21 -7.89
CA PHE A 48 9.54 5.40 -6.70
C PHE A 48 8.60 5.71 -5.53
N HIS A 49 8.05 6.93 -5.46
CA HIS A 49 7.05 7.31 -4.45
C HIS A 49 5.60 6.98 -4.86
N LEU A 50 5.41 6.38 -6.03
CA LEU A 50 4.09 6.04 -6.57
C LEU A 50 3.87 4.52 -6.65
N LEU A 51 4.86 3.72 -6.23
CA LEU A 51 4.77 2.26 -6.32
C LEU A 51 3.87 1.72 -5.21
N GLU A 52 2.96 0.83 -5.58
CA GLU A 52 1.94 0.22 -4.71
C GLU A 52 2.24 -1.26 -4.45
N TYR A 53 3.34 -1.81 -4.99
CA TYR A 53 3.65 -3.24 -4.87
C TYR A 53 3.74 -3.72 -3.42
N GLY A 54 4.11 -2.84 -2.49
CA GLY A 54 4.21 -3.20 -1.08
C GLY A 54 2.83 -3.46 -0.46
N GLU A 55 1.89 -2.57 -0.72
CA GLU A 55 0.48 -2.67 -0.36
C GLU A 55 -0.18 -3.92 -0.98
N ILE A 56 0.05 -4.17 -2.29
CA ILE A 56 -0.47 -5.35 -3.00
C ILE A 56 0.07 -6.65 -2.39
N LEU A 57 1.38 -6.72 -2.12
CA LEU A 57 2.01 -7.88 -1.50
C LEU A 57 1.41 -8.16 -0.12
N ALA A 58 1.21 -7.13 0.70
CA ALA A 58 0.63 -7.27 2.04
C ALA A 58 -0.82 -7.79 1.97
N THR A 59 -1.61 -7.36 0.99
CA THR A 59 -2.96 -7.87 0.76
C THR A 59 -2.95 -9.33 0.28
N LEU A 60 -2.06 -9.70 -0.64
CA LEU A 60 -1.90 -11.10 -1.11
C LEU A 60 -1.58 -12.05 0.04
N PHE A 61 -0.73 -11.64 0.97
CA PHE A 61 -0.35 -12.44 2.14
C PHE A 61 -1.32 -12.32 3.31
N GLY A 62 -2.37 -11.51 3.20
CA GLY A 62 -3.39 -11.35 4.24
C GLY A 62 -2.88 -10.63 5.49
N ILE A 63 -1.81 -9.84 5.36
CA ILE A 63 -1.41 -8.86 6.38
C ILE A 63 -2.41 -7.70 6.35
N LYS A 64 -2.81 -7.30 5.15
CA LYS A 64 -3.84 -6.31 4.93
C LYS A 64 -5.16 -6.93 4.46
N PRO A 65 -6.29 -6.33 4.84
CA PRO A 65 -7.59 -6.69 4.29
C PRO A 65 -7.75 -6.25 2.82
N CYS A 66 -7.21 -5.08 2.47
CA CYS A 66 -7.29 -4.53 1.12
C CYS A 66 -6.22 -3.46 0.86
N THR A 67 -6.06 -3.13 -0.43
CA THR A 67 -5.29 -2.00 -0.95
C THR A 67 -6.26 -1.06 -1.67
N LEU A 68 -6.16 0.23 -1.36
CA LEU A 68 -6.85 1.31 -2.05
C LEU A 68 -5.90 1.96 -3.05
N LEU A 69 -6.25 1.92 -4.32
CA LEU A 69 -5.53 2.59 -5.39
C LEU A 69 -6.28 3.86 -5.76
N ALA A 70 -5.70 5.01 -5.48
CA ALA A 70 -6.27 6.31 -5.82
C ALA A 70 -5.18 7.37 -5.93
N HIS A 71 -5.46 8.46 -6.64
CA HIS A 71 -4.59 9.62 -6.68
C HIS A 71 -5.43 10.87 -6.80
N TYR A 72 -5.23 11.84 -5.90
CA TYR A 72 -6.08 13.02 -5.78
C TYR A 72 -6.02 13.96 -6.99
N VAL A 73 -4.88 14.02 -7.71
CA VAL A 73 -4.74 14.82 -8.94
C VAL A 73 -5.18 14.07 -10.21
N MET A 74 -4.75 12.81 -10.38
CA MET A 74 -4.92 12.05 -11.61
C MET A 74 -6.00 10.98 -11.41
N HIS A 75 -7.27 11.32 -11.59
CA HIS A 75 -8.38 10.39 -11.32
C HIS A 75 -8.39 9.11 -12.20
N ASP A 76 -7.70 9.11 -13.35
CA ASP A 76 -7.52 7.91 -14.18
C ASP A 76 -6.29 7.06 -13.78
N TYR A 77 -5.49 7.52 -12.80
CA TYR A 77 -4.29 6.86 -12.27
C TYR A 77 -4.54 5.39 -11.95
N ALA A 78 -5.52 5.14 -11.07
CA ALA A 78 -5.81 3.80 -10.58
C ALA A 78 -6.36 2.90 -11.69
N THR A 79 -7.14 3.45 -12.62
CA THR A 79 -7.69 2.67 -13.74
C THR A 79 -6.57 2.18 -14.67
N GLY A 80 -5.60 3.05 -15.01
CA GLY A 80 -4.44 2.66 -15.82
C GLY A 80 -3.59 1.58 -15.15
N LEU A 81 -3.25 1.77 -13.87
CA LEU A 81 -2.48 0.79 -13.10
C LEU A 81 -3.21 -0.55 -13.00
N VAL A 82 -4.52 -0.53 -12.72
CA VAL A 82 -5.34 -1.74 -12.65
C VAL A 82 -5.35 -2.48 -13.98
N GLU A 83 -5.56 -1.79 -15.09
CA GLU A 83 -5.64 -2.42 -16.41
C GLU A 83 -4.32 -2.98 -16.89
N LYS A 84 -3.20 -2.33 -16.55
CA LYS A 84 -1.87 -2.70 -17.03
C LYS A 84 -1.11 -3.64 -16.10
N ALA A 85 -1.41 -3.65 -14.80
CA ALA A 85 -0.68 -4.45 -13.82
C ALA A 85 -1.56 -5.42 -13.02
N LEU A 86 -2.69 -5.00 -12.46
CA LEU A 86 -3.51 -5.90 -11.62
C LEU A 86 -4.37 -6.90 -12.40
N LYS A 87 -5.09 -6.47 -13.44
CA LYS A 87 -5.91 -7.39 -14.25
C LYS A 87 -5.10 -8.54 -14.85
N PRO A 88 -3.89 -8.31 -15.42
CA PRO A 88 -3.06 -9.39 -15.92
C PRO A 88 -2.73 -10.46 -14.87
N ILE A 89 -2.40 -10.07 -13.63
CA ILE A 89 -2.13 -11.06 -12.57
C ILE A 89 -3.42 -11.73 -12.06
N PHE A 90 -4.56 -11.03 -12.08
CA PHE A 90 -5.86 -11.61 -11.74
C PHE A 90 -6.23 -12.76 -12.67
N ASP A 91 -6.05 -12.54 -13.98
CA ASP A 91 -6.40 -13.50 -15.00
C ASP A 91 -5.43 -14.70 -14.99
N GLU A 92 -4.12 -14.42 -14.94
CA GLU A 92 -3.08 -15.45 -15.00
C GLU A 92 -3.05 -16.35 -13.76
N PHE A 93 -3.10 -15.75 -12.57
CA PHE A 93 -3.03 -16.48 -11.30
C PHE A 93 -4.41 -16.80 -10.73
N GLN A 94 -5.49 -16.50 -11.47
CA GLN A 94 -6.87 -16.81 -11.09
C GLN A 94 -7.23 -16.26 -9.69
N LEU A 95 -6.80 -15.04 -9.38
CA LEU A 95 -6.87 -14.47 -8.03
C LEU A 95 -8.30 -14.43 -7.46
N GLU A 96 -9.32 -14.32 -8.31
CA GLU A 96 -10.71 -14.40 -7.87
C GLU A 96 -11.06 -15.76 -7.23
N LYS A 97 -10.60 -16.87 -7.83
CA LYS A 97 -10.76 -18.22 -7.28
C LYS A 97 -9.99 -18.40 -5.97
N GLU A 98 -8.88 -17.69 -5.84
CA GLU A 98 -8.07 -17.64 -4.61
C GLU A 98 -8.67 -16.77 -3.51
N GLY A 99 -9.83 -16.13 -3.75
CA GLY A 99 -10.55 -15.35 -2.76
C GLY A 99 -10.14 -13.88 -2.73
N PHE A 100 -9.57 -13.35 -3.81
CA PHE A 100 -9.39 -11.91 -3.97
C PHE A 100 -10.54 -11.30 -4.77
N GLU A 101 -10.76 -10.01 -4.60
CA GLU A 101 -11.77 -9.26 -5.34
C GLU A 101 -11.17 -7.91 -5.76
N LEU A 102 -11.54 -7.43 -6.95
CA LEU A 102 -11.09 -6.17 -7.50
C LEU A 102 -12.29 -5.41 -8.03
N TRP A 103 -12.52 -4.18 -7.54
CA TRP A 103 -13.62 -3.36 -8.02
C TRP A 103 -13.28 -1.87 -8.02
N LYS A 104 -13.94 -1.15 -8.93
CA LYS A 104 -13.88 0.30 -8.98
C LYS A 104 -14.80 0.90 -7.92
N LEU A 105 -14.33 1.93 -7.24
CA LEU A 105 -15.12 2.68 -6.28
C LEU A 105 -16.27 3.41 -6.99
N LYS A 106 -17.44 3.37 -6.37
CA LYS A 106 -18.62 4.10 -6.83
C LYS A 106 -18.75 5.39 -6.01
N PRO A 107 -19.11 6.52 -6.63
CA PRO A 107 -19.48 7.73 -5.89
C PRO A 107 -20.64 7.45 -4.91
N PRO A 108 -20.74 8.17 -3.76
CA PRO A 108 -19.99 9.38 -3.41
C PRO A 108 -18.88 9.08 -2.38
N LEU A 109 -17.65 8.87 -2.85
CA LEU A 109 -16.48 9.05 -1.98
C LEU A 109 -15.99 10.50 -2.07
N THR A 110 -15.12 10.92 -1.14
CA THR A 110 -14.44 12.22 -1.22
C THR A 110 -13.74 12.36 -2.58
N GLU A 111 -13.57 13.60 -3.07
CA GLU A 111 -12.93 13.83 -4.38
C GLU A 111 -11.53 13.21 -4.46
N ASP A 112 -10.82 13.09 -3.34
CA ASP A 112 -9.49 12.46 -3.25
C ASP A 112 -9.45 10.99 -3.71
N TYR A 113 -10.59 10.28 -3.63
CA TYR A 113 -10.71 8.87 -4.03
C TYR A 113 -11.45 8.66 -5.35
N LYS A 114 -11.69 9.74 -6.09
CA LYS A 114 -12.41 9.69 -7.35
C LYS A 114 -11.65 8.86 -8.39
N GLY A 115 -12.36 7.90 -8.97
CA GLY A 115 -11.78 6.96 -9.92
C GLY A 115 -10.94 5.84 -9.29
N GLY A 116 -10.90 5.77 -7.96
CA GLY A 116 -10.14 4.78 -7.21
C GLY A 116 -10.67 3.35 -7.36
N TRP A 117 -9.82 2.41 -6.96
CA TRP A 117 -10.08 0.97 -7.02
C TRP A 117 -9.71 0.32 -5.69
N ILE A 118 -10.39 -0.78 -5.37
CA ILE A 118 -10.08 -1.62 -4.22
C ILE A 118 -9.65 -2.99 -4.72
N PHE A 119 -8.48 -3.44 -4.27
CA PHE A 119 -8.05 -4.82 -4.31
C PHE A 119 -8.18 -5.40 -2.90
N ALA A 120 -9.06 -6.38 -2.68
CA ALA A 120 -9.33 -6.93 -1.35
C ALA A 120 -9.14 -8.44 -1.27
N ASN A 121 -8.82 -8.89 -0.06
CA ASN A 121 -8.75 -10.30 0.30
C ASN A 121 -10.02 -10.72 1.06
N LYS A 122 -10.90 -11.49 0.41
CA LYS A 122 -12.18 -11.96 0.97
C LYS A 122 -12.02 -12.88 2.18
N LYS A 123 -10.83 -13.48 2.35
CA LYS A 123 -10.52 -14.40 3.44
C LYS A 123 -9.98 -13.67 4.68
N HIS A 124 -9.72 -12.37 4.59
CA HIS A 124 -9.26 -11.57 5.72
C HIS A 124 -10.41 -11.30 6.70
N GLU A 125 -10.15 -11.38 8.01
CA GLU A 125 -11.16 -11.20 9.07
C GLU A 125 -11.92 -9.86 8.99
N ARG A 126 -11.23 -8.80 8.56
CA ARG A 126 -11.78 -7.45 8.38
C ARG A 126 -12.43 -7.20 7.01
N TYR A 127 -12.60 -8.21 6.15
CA TYR A 127 -13.19 -8.00 4.82
C TYR A 127 -14.62 -7.44 4.87
N SER A 128 -15.42 -7.79 5.89
CA SER A 128 -16.75 -7.21 6.10
C SER A 128 -16.68 -5.68 6.29
N LEU A 129 -15.70 -5.19 7.04
CA LEU A 129 -15.46 -3.76 7.22
C LEU A 129 -15.05 -3.10 5.88
N VAL A 130 -14.20 -3.75 5.07
CA VAL A 130 -13.85 -3.25 3.72
C VAL A 130 -15.11 -3.05 2.88
N LYS A 131 -15.99 -4.05 2.82
CA LYS A 131 -17.23 -3.95 2.03
C LYS A 131 -18.14 -2.86 2.60
N GLN A 132 -18.31 -2.80 3.92
CA GLN A 132 -19.12 -1.74 4.55
C GLN A 132 -18.57 -0.36 4.21
N THR A 133 -17.27 -0.12 4.36
CA THR A 133 -16.64 1.19 4.12
C THR A 133 -16.69 1.59 2.64
N PHE A 134 -16.33 0.70 1.72
CA PHE A 134 -16.13 1.08 0.31
C PHE A 134 -17.30 0.75 -0.64
N THR A 135 -18.40 0.18 -0.14
CA THR A 135 -19.60 -0.08 -0.95
C THR A 135 -20.87 0.56 -0.42
N THR A 136 -20.88 1.05 0.82
CA THR A 136 -22.02 1.80 1.35
C THR A 136 -22.02 3.20 0.74
N ASN A 137 -23.12 3.58 0.08
CA ASN A 137 -23.35 4.94 -0.43
C ASN A 137 -23.67 5.90 0.73
N SER A 138 -22.75 6.06 1.67
CA SER A 138 -22.82 7.09 2.71
C SER A 138 -22.15 8.35 2.18
N SER A 139 -22.82 9.50 2.33
CA SER A 139 -22.30 10.81 1.93
C SER A 139 -21.14 11.31 2.79
N SER A 140 -20.79 10.60 3.86
CA SER A 140 -19.64 10.92 4.72
C SER A 140 -19.04 9.64 5.30
N ILE A 141 -17.98 9.15 4.67
CA ILE A 141 -17.11 8.13 5.26
C ILE A 141 -15.97 8.90 5.95
N ASN A 142 -15.76 8.64 7.23
CA ASN A 142 -14.68 9.30 7.97
C ASN A 142 -13.32 8.60 7.68
N MET A 143 -12.22 9.32 7.88
CA MET A 143 -10.87 8.79 7.63
C MET A 143 -10.49 7.62 8.54
N ILE A 144 -11.08 7.55 9.74
CA ILE A 144 -10.88 6.47 10.70
C ILE A 144 -11.40 5.15 10.13
N ASP A 145 -12.59 5.16 9.53
CA ASP A 145 -13.22 4.00 8.92
C ASP A 145 -12.45 3.55 7.67
N ILE A 146 -11.92 4.51 6.89
CA ILE A 146 -11.06 4.22 5.73
C ILE A 146 -9.77 3.54 6.19
N GLY A 147 -9.01 4.15 7.09
CA GLY A 147 -7.74 3.57 7.53
C GLY A 147 -7.94 2.26 8.32
N GLY A 148 -9.04 2.13 9.06
CA GLY A 148 -9.45 0.87 9.71
C GLY A 148 -9.76 -0.24 8.70
N ALA A 149 -10.48 0.09 7.62
CA ALA A 149 -10.76 -0.82 6.52
C ALA A 149 -9.50 -1.17 5.72
N LEU A 150 -8.51 -0.27 5.64
CA LEU A 150 -7.19 -0.52 5.04
C LEU A 150 -6.26 -1.30 5.99
N GLY A 151 -6.64 -1.49 7.25
CA GLY A 151 -5.85 -2.23 8.23
C GLY A 151 -4.73 -1.43 8.89
N TYR A 152 -4.68 -0.11 8.71
CA TYR A 152 -3.67 0.73 9.35
C TYR A 152 -3.85 0.79 10.87
N PRO A 153 -2.74 0.79 11.64
CA PRO A 153 -2.79 0.95 13.08
C PRO A 153 -3.06 2.42 13.42
N LEU A 154 -4.00 2.68 14.32
CA LEU A 154 -4.35 4.03 14.79
C LEU A 154 -4.65 5.01 13.63
N PRO A 155 -5.64 4.70 12.76
CA PRO A 155 -5.87 5.39 11.50
C PRO A 155 -6.46 6.79 11.69
N TYR A 156 -5.71 7.74 12.24
CA TYR A 156 -6.06 9.15 12.38
C TYR A 156 -4.93 9.91 13.09
N GLY A 157 -4.43 10.99 12.50
CA GLY A 157 -3.48 11.89 13.15
C GLY A 157 -2.73 12.76 12.16
N GLU A 158 -1.72 13.49 12.66
CA GLU A 158 -0.97 14.50 11.91
C GLU A 158 0.43 14.04 11.50
N TYR A 159 0.83 12.83 11.89
CA TYR A 159 2.18 12.32 11.66
C TYR A 159 2.18 11.22 10.60
N THR A 160 3.07 11.31 9.63
CA THR A 160 3.23 10.28 8.60
C THR A 160 4.21 9.21 9.06
N ILE A 161 3.87 7.94 8.83
CA ILE A 161 4.77 6.80 8.98
C ILE A 161 4.93 6.14 7.62
N GLN A 162 6.17 5.84 7.25
CA GLN A 162 6.49 5.13 6.01
C GLN A 162 7.28 3.86 6.30
N TYR A 163 7.01 2.80 5.54
CA TYR A 163 7.85 1.62 5.50
C TYR A 163 8.68 1.61 4.22
N ILE A 164 10.00 1.56 4.32
CA ILE A 164 10.90 1.77 3.18
C ILE A 164 11.54 0.45 2.74
N ASP A 165 11.43 0.10 1.46
CA ASP A 165 12.16 -1.02 0.86
C ASP A 165 13.61 -0.58 0.58
N GLU A 166 14.48 -0.81 1.58
CA GLU A 166 15.91 -0.50 1.51
C GLU A 166 16.62 -1.25 0.38
N THR A 167 16.16 -2.47 0.08
CA THR A 167 16.75 -3.28 -0.98
C THR A 167 16.45 -2.65 -2.34
N GLU A 168 15.19 -2.28 -2.61
CA GLU A 168 14.80 -1.63 -3.87
C GLU A 168 15.45 -0.24 -3.99
N SER A 169 15.47 0.53 -2.89
CA SER A 169 16.10 1.85 -2.86
C SER A 169 17.56 1.79 -3.32
N LYS A 170 18.32 0.80 -2.83
CA LYS A 170 19.72 0.58 -3.22
C LYS A 170 19.84 0.04 -4.65
N GLU A 171 19.05 -0.98 -5.01
CA GLU A 171 19.08 -1.60 -6.35
C GLU A 171 18.78 -0.58 -7.46
N ARG A 172 17.93 0.41 -7.18
CA ARG A 172 17.50 1.44 -8.13
C ARG A 172 18.21 2.77 -8.00
N ASN A 173 19.10 2.92 -7.03
CA ASN A 173 19.74 4.20 -6.68
C ASN A 173 18.69 5.32 -6.46
N ALA A 174 17.60 4.99 -5.75
CA ALA A 174 16.53 5.91 -5.36
C ALA A 174 16.79 6.46 -3.95
N CYS A 175 16.25 7.65 -3.63
CA CYS A 175 16.35 8.20 -2.27
C CYS A 175 15.63 7.30 -1.26
N CYS A 176 14.44 6.84 -1.62
CA CYS A 176 13.65 5.87 -0.88
C CYS A 176 12.59 5.28 -1.83
N VAL A 177 12.07 4.11 -1.46
CA VAL A 177 10.92 3.48 -2.10
C VAL A 177 9.91 3.13 -0.99
N PRO A 178 8.95 4.01 -0.69
CA PRO A 178 7.93 3.77 0.34
C PRO A 178 6.97 2.68 -0.12
N MET A 179 6.79 1.66 0.73
CA MET A 179 5.95 0.48 0.48
C MET A 179 4.56 0.61 1.05
N VAL A 180 4.46 1.38 2.12
CA VAL A 180 3.25 1.70 2.86
C VAL A 180 3.48 3.07 3.46
N GLU A 181 2.49 3.93 3.33
CA GLU A 181 2.45 5.26 3.93
C GLU A 181 1.07 5.44 4.58
N TYR A 182 1.05 5.92 5.82
CA TYR A 182 -0.20 6.23 6.51
C TYR A 182 0.01 7.23 7.63
N THR A 183 -1.04 7.97 7.96
CA THR A 183 -1.03 8.93 9.06
C THR A 183 -1.41 8.25 10.38
N VAL A 184 -0.73 8.62 11.46
CA VAL A 184 -0.97 8.12 12.82
C VAL A 184 -1.08 9.26 13.83
N GLY A 185 -1.82 8.99 14.89
CA GLY A 185 -1.93 9.87 16.04
C GLY A 185 -0.86 9.61 17.11
N GLU A 186 -1.07 10.21 18.27
CA GLU A 186 -0.25 9.98 19.45
C GLU A 186 -0.64 8.69 20.20
N GLY A 187 0.36 8.09 20.86
CA GLY A 187 0.19 6.93 21.74
C GLY A 187 0.10 5.57 21.06
N ASN A 188 0.05 4.52 21.88
CA ASN A 188 -0.03 3.10 21.48
C ASN A 188 1.02 2.70 20.39
N PHE A 189 2.24 3.23 20.52
CA PHE A 189 3.37 3.00 19.62
C PHE A 189 3.72 1.52 19.42
N GLY A 190 3.50 0.68 20.43
CA GLY A 190 3.66 -0.76 20.30
C GLY A 190 2.78 -1.39 19.20
N THR A 191 1.63 -0.81 18.89
CA THR A 191 0.78 -1.27 17.77
C THR A 191 1.37 -0.90 16.41
N ILE A 192 2.02 0.26 16.29
CA ILE A 192 2.74 0.67 15.08
C ILE A 192 3.91 -0.29 14.81
N ILE A 193 4.71 -0.59 15.83
CA ILE A 193 5.83 -1.53 15.70
C ILE A 193 5.36 -2.94 15.36
N ARG A 194 4.32 -3.46 16.04
CA ARG A 194 3.75 -4.78 15.69
C ARG A 194 3.24 -4.84 14.26
N HIS A 195 2.62 -3.77 13.77
CA HIS A 195 2.20 -3.68 12.37
C HIS A 195 3.43 -3.73 11.46
N PHE A 196 4.47 -2.93 11.72
CA PHE A 196 5.73 -2.98 10.96
C PHE A 196 6.39 -4.38 10.97
N ASP A 197 6.42 -5.07 12.11
CA ASP A 197 7.03 -6.39 12.24
C ASP A 197 6.39 -7.44 11.32
N GLN A 198 5.09 -7.33 11.06
CA GLN A 198 4.38 -8.20 10.11
C GLN A 198 4.93 -8.00 8.68
N TYR A 199 5.11 -6.76 8.25
CA TYR A 199 5.69 -6.43 6.94
C TYR A 199 7.16 -6.82 6.88
N SER A 200 7.95 -6.47 7.90
CA SER A 200 9.37 -6.81 7.96
C SER A 200 9.58 -8.33 7.87
N THR A 201 8.75 -9.12 8.55
CA THR A 201 8.77 -10.59 8.46
C THR A 201 8.47 -11.08 7.04
N LEU A 202 7.50 -10.47 6.35
CA LEU A 202 7.19 -10.80 4.96
C LEU A 202 8.34 -10.42 4.01
N TRP A 203 8.93 -9.24 4.16
CA TRP A 203 10.07 -8.79 3.35
C TRP A 203 11.29 -9.70 3.52
N LYS A 204 11.59 -10.11 4.77
CA LYS A 204 12.67 -11.05 5.06
C LYS A 204 12.48 -12.39 4.35
N LYS A 205 11.24 -12.90 4.24
CA LYS A 205 10.95 -14.13 3.47
C LYS A 205 11.24 -13.98 1.98
N LEU A 206 11.18 -12.76 1.45
CA LEU A 206 11.55 -12.44 0.08
C LEU A 206 13.06 -12.13 -0.08
N GLY A 207 13.86 -12.27 0.98
CA GLY A 207 15.28 -11.91 0.96
C GLY A 207 15.51 -10.39 0.87
N ARG A 208 14.52 -9.57 1.26
CA ARG A 208 14.56 -8.11 1.19
C ARG A 208 14.61 -7.50 2.60
N ASN A 209 15.05 -6.25 2.66
CA ASN A 209 15.10 -5.48 3.91
C ASN A 209 14.07 -4.34 3.88
N LEU A 210 13.36 -4.18 4.99
CA LEU A 210 12.38 -3.12 5.20
C LEU A 210 12.78 -2.33 6.45
N THR A 211 12.73 -1.01 6.37
CA THR A 211 12.91 -0.10 7.50
C THR A 211 11.64 0.70 7.74
N ILE A 212 11.53 1.32 8.92
CA ILE A 212 10.45 2.22 9.27
C ILE A 212 11.03 3.63 9.37
N ASP A 213 10.38 4.57 8.69
CA ASP A 213 10.63 6.00 8.84
C ASP A 213 9.49 6.60 9.68
N PHE A 214 9.90 7.20 10.80
CA PHE A 214 9.04 7.92 11.74
C PHE A 214 9.62 9.31 12.03
N SER A 215 10.41 9.88 11.12
CA SER A 215 11.04 11.20 11.28
C SER A 215 10.03 12.34 11.46
N GLU A 216 8.80 12.16 10.98
CA GLU A 216 7.69 13.08 11.23
C GLU A 216 7.02 12.87 12.60
N HIS A 217 7.40 11.86 13.39
CA HIS A 217 6.80 11.52 14.69
C HIS A 217 7.82 11.51 15.85
N PRO A 218 8.16 12.69 16.41
CA PRO A 218 9.23 12.81 17.41
C PRO A 218 8.99 11.99 18.69
N SER A 219 7.73 11.85 19.10
CA SER A 219 7.34 11.09 20.30
C SER A 219 7.60 9.59 20.10
N LEU A 220 7.26 9.05 18.93
CA LEU A 220 7.53 7.67 18.54
C LEU A 220 9.03 7.42 18.38
N GLU A 221 9.76 8.33 17.73
CA GLU A 221 11.22 8.24 17.59
C GLU A 221 11.90 8.12 18.95
N LYS A 222 11.56 9.04 19.86
CA LYS A 222 12.10 9.02 21.23
C LYS A 222 11.79 7.71 21.93
N TRP A 223 10.52 7.29 21.92
CA TRP A 223 10.11 6.04 22.57
C TRP A 223 10.85 4.81 22.00
N PHE A 224 11.06 4.76 20.69
CA PHE A 224 11.79 3.68 20.05
C PHE A 224 13.28 3.66 20.43
N MET A 225 13.90 4.84 20.56
CA MET A 225 15.27 4.97 21.05
C MET A 225 15.38 4.57 22.52
N ASP A 226 14.42 4.95 23.36
CA ASP A 226 14.38 4.57 24.78
C ASP A 226 14.34 3.03 24.92
N ILE A 227 13.54 2.33 24.10
CA ILE A 227 13.52 0.85 24.04
C ILE A 227 14.88 0.29 23.63
N LYS A 228 15.46 0.81 22.55
CA LYS A 228 16.77 0.33 22.05
C LYS A 228 17.88 0.50 23.08
N ASN A 229 17.79 1.54 23.89
CA ASN A 229 18.76 1.84 24.95
C ASN A 229 18.45 1.10 26.27
N GLY A 230 17.37 0.31 26.34
CA GLY A 230 16.95 -0.39 27.55
C GLY A 230 16.46 0.55 28.67
N GLN A 231 15.95 1.72 28.31
CA GLN A 231 15.47 2.75 29.23
C GLN A 231 14.00 2.56 29.63
N ILE A 232 13.25 1.72 28.90
CA ILE A 232 11.89 1.26 29.19
C ILE A 232 11.69 -0.19 28.78
#